data_AF-A0A355UZZ9-F1
#
_entry.id   AF-A0A355UZZ9-F1
#
_cell.length_a   1.000
_cell.length_b   1.000
_cell.length_c   1.000
_cell.angle_alpha   90.00
_cell.angle_beta   90.00
_cell.angle_gamma   90.00
#
_symmetry.space_group_name_H-M   'P 1'
#
loop_
_entity.id
_entity.type
_entity.pdbx_description
1 polymer ?
#
loop_
_entity_poly.entity_id
_entity_poly.type
_entity_poly.pdbx_seq_one_letter_code
_entity_poly.pdbx_strand_id
1 'polypeptide(L)'
;MGSKSIFKKIISGISCLTLAVTSMTAVPAVSADSEQNYGEALNLSLYFFDANQCGSEVDDNALTWRGNCHTYDEKASIDNAQGLGSEEKAFLKQVAGSDYVDVSGGYHDAGDHLKFSMTMGYACTSLAWAYYEYPDAFKETGSREHLFDILKEMCDYFMKVTYLDSNDEVVTFCYQVGGDNDHGVWSAPEGQTMDRPTYWATKSHQSTDAACQMASALAASSLAMREVDSKYADECLKYANALQKFGSTYQGATYDGIGSYYASGSQVDDVAWGDLWCHIANGTLDSYTPIGVNNGCYDGGNYDCWVYSWDKVWGGYAALLYSLGYTQYGNELIYEMKNQVSNTSQAYYPVGGGWGASRYNCAWQMYALWYSKYSNTTEYAEYAKNQMNYLLGSNSANRSYLLGYGDTFPQNIHHRAANPDKAAAKYVLYGGLVGGPTDANGSYDDNTDSYSCTEPALDYNGSFILAIAGLYARYGGDASAVKPVISAASEIDENHKFGEWITNSGDPEPPATEETTTTEETTVTTEGSTNPPTEETTLTYTEPTETSTEETTTTEETTTETSFDSTPSGGGVTPTLLGDATLDNEIDVRDITLVNQYIVQMADLTEQSVANADVISDGKVDLKDLGQMKKYVIKVIDKF
;
A
#
# COMPACT_ATOMS: atom_id res chain seq x y z
N MET A 1 57.06 28.31 -28.10
CA MET A 1 56.75 29.72 -28.47
C MET A 1 55.37 29.70 -29.10
N GLY A 2 54.30 29.96 -28.34
CA GLY A 2 53.63 31.27 -28.23
C GLY A 2 52.70 31.47 -29.44
N SER A 3 51.41 31.79 -29.37
CA SER A 3 50.60 32.50 -28.37
C SER A 3 49.10 32.42 -28.78
N LYS A 4 48.18 32.26 -27.80
CA LYS A 4 46.85 32.91 -27.55
C LYS A 4 46.01 33.42 -28.76
N SER A 5 44.67 33.47 -28.79
CA SER A 5 43.51 33.18 -27.93
C SER A 5 42.25 33.74 -28.69
N ILE A 6 41.03 33.38 -28.25
CA ILE A 6 39.69 34.03 -28.38
C ILE A 6 38.68 33.14 -29.14
N PHE A 7 37.85 32.31 -28.48
CA PHE A 7 36.60 32.52 -27.71
C PHE A 7 35.27 32.69 -28.51
N LYS A 8 34.33 31.78 -28.20
CA LYS A 8 32.84 31.83 -28.22
C LYS A 8 32.07 31.73 -29.56
N LYS A 9 31.30 30.65 -29.71
CA LYS A 9 29.88 30.62 -29.30
C LYS A 9 29.36 29.18 -29.16
N ILE A 10 28.82 28.90 -27.98
CA ILE A 10 27.99 27.76 -27.62
C ILE A 10 26.60 28.02 -28.22
N ILE A 11 26.02 27.05 -28.91
CA ILE A 11 24.58 26.95 -29.12
C ILE A 11 24.18 25.60 -28.51
N SER A 12 23.51 25.71 -27.37
CA SER A 12 22.75 24.63 -26.74
C SER A 12 21.54 24.36 -27.64
N GLY A 13 21.50 23.16 -28.23
CA GLY A 13 20.33 22.65 -28.92
C GLY A 13 19.52 21.84 -27.91
N ILE A 14 18.42 22.42 -27.45
CA ILE A 14 17.35 21.71 -26.76
C ILE A 14 16.74 20.76 -27.81
N SER A 15 17.08 19.48 -27.74
CA SER A 15 16.31 18.45 -28.43
C SER A 15 15.10 18.15 -27.55
N CYS A 16 13.96 18.76 -27.89
CA CYS A 16 12.66 18.28 -27.44
C CYS A 16 12.50 16.85 -27.93
N LEU A 17 12.68 15.89 -27.01
CA LEU A 17 12.29 14.51 -27.23
C LEU A 17 10.76 14.49 -27.20
N THR A 18 10.15 14.39 -28.37
CA THR A 18 8.73 14.08 -28.51
C THR A 18 8.49 12.72 -27.89
N LEU A 19 7.94 12.68 -26.68
CA LEU A 19 7.29 11.51 -26.10
C LEU A 19 6.28 11.01 -27.13
N ALA A 20 6.51 9.80 -27.64
CA ALA A 20 5.48 9.10 -28.38
C ALA A 20 4.33 8.84 -27.40
N VAL A 21 3.26 9.61 -27.56
CA VAL A 21 1.98 9.34 -26.90
C VAL A 21 1.55 7.97 -27.40
N THR A 22 1.79 6.93 -26.61
CA THR A 22 1.11 5.65 -26.76
C THR A 22 -0.38 5.97 -26.63
N SER A 23 -1.12 5.68 -27.71
CA SER A 23 -2.56 5.85 -27.74
C SER A 23 -3.17 5.05 -26.58
N MET A 24 -3.61 5.75 -25.53
CA MET A 24 -4.47 5.18 -24.50
C MET A 24 -5.70 4.62 -25.21
N THR A 25 -5.81 3.30 -25.26
CA THR A 25 -7.04 2.65 -25.71
C THR A 25 -8.12 3.03 -24.70
N ALA A 26 -9.04 3.89 -25.10
CA ALA A 26 -10.22 4.20 -24.30
C ALA A 26 -10.90 2.89 -23.91
N VAL A 27 -11.00 2.63 -22.61
CA VAL A 27 -11.79 1.51 -22.10
C VAL A 27 -13.23 1.77 -22.55
N PRO A 28 -13.90 0.84 -23.24
CA PRO A 28 -15.28 1.06 -23.63
C PRO A 28 -16.13 1.24 -22.38
N ALA A 29 -16.67 2.45 -22.20
CA ALA A 29 -17.60 2.76 -21.13
C ALA A 29 -18.83 1.87 -21.28
N VAL A 30 -19.05 0.98 -20.32
CA VAL A 30 -20.32 0.27 -20.17
C VAL A 30 -21.29 1.27 -19.54
N SER A 31 -22.50 1.39 -20.09
CA SER A 31 -23.52 2.32 -19.57
C SER A 31 -23.71 2.12 -18.06
N ALA A 32 -23.73 3.24 -17.32
CA ALA A 32 -23.88 3.29 -15.87
C ALA A 32 -25.08 2.46 -15.39
N ASP A 33 -24.77 1.31 -14.81
CA ASP A 33 -25.68 0.43 -14.08
C ASP A 33 -24.94 -0.08 -12.83
N SER A 34 -24.29 0.84 -12.11
CA SER A 34 -23.80 0.58 -10.77
C SER A 34 -24.92 0.93 -9.79
N GLU A 35 -25.38 -0.06 -9.01
CA GLU A 35 -26.25 0.18 -7.84
C GLU A 35 -25.60 1.12 -6.82
N GLN A 36 -24.27 1.25 -6.87
CA GLN A 36 -23.43 2.05 -5.99
C GLN A 36 -22.78 3.21 -6.74
N ASN A 37 -22.51 4.31 -6.05
CA ASN A 37 -21.81 5.47 -6.61
C ASN A 37 -20.32 5.44 -6.28
N TYR A 38 -19.51 4.93 -7.20
CA TYR A 38 -18.06 4.84 -7.00
C TYR A 38 -17.36 6.21 -6.95
N GLY A 39 -17.93 7.23 -7.59
CA GLY A 39 -17.36 8.58 -7.58
C GLY A 39 -17.48 9.23 -6.19
N GLU A 40 -18.63 9.05 -5.54
CA GLU A 40 -18.84 9.46 -4.15
C GLU A 40 -17.92 8.70 -3.20
N ALA A 41 -17.84 7.37 -3.33
CA ALA A 41 -17.00 6.53 -2.48
C ALA A 41 -15.49 6.88 -2.62
N LEU A 42 -15.01 7.13 -3.84
CA LEU A 42 -13.64 7.58 -4.08
C LEU A 42 -13.36 8.92 -3.40
N ASN A 43 -14.21 9.93 -3.60
CA ASN A 43 -14.01 11.26 -3.03
C ASN A 43 -14.07 11.22 -1.49
N LEU A 44 -15.07 10.54 -0.91
CA LEU A 44 -15.18 10.36 0.54
C LEU A 44 -13.95 9.68 1.14
N SER A 45 -13.37 8.67 0.45
CA SER A 45 -12.25 7.88 0.99
C SER A 45 -10.99 8.68 1.32
N LEU A 46 -10.83 9.88 0.77
CA LEU A 46 -9.70 10.77 1.04
C LEU A 46 -9.80 11.45 2.42
N TYR A 47 -11.02 11.71 2.93
CA TYR A 47 -11.22 12.35 4.24
C TYR A 47 -10.75 11.49 5.42
N PHE A 48 -10.57 10.18 5.22
CA PHE A 48 -9.94 9.33 6.20
C PHE A 48 -8.48 9.75 6.47
N PHE A 49 -7.74 10.14 5.43
CA PHE A 49 -6.36 10.58 5.62
C PHE A 49 -6.32 11.86 6.46
N ASP A 50 -7.21 12.83 6.19
CA ASP A 50 -7.34 14.04 7.00
C ASP A 50 -7.59 13.70 8.49
N ALA A 51 -8.37 12.64 8.76
CA ALA A 51 -8.63 12.16 10.12
C ALA A 51 -7.42 11.53 10.82
N ASN A 52 -6.38 11.19 10.07
CA ASN A 52 -5.14 10.58 10.54
C ASN A 52 -3.94 11.53 10.49
N GLN A 53 -4.07 12.75 9.95
CA GLN A 53 -2.97 13.72 9.90
C GLN A 53 -2.44 14.07 11.30
N CYS A 54 -1.14 14.28 11.45
CA CYS A 54 -0.44 14.53 12.72
C CYS A 54 0.49 15.75 12.62
N GLY A 55 0.72 16.47 13.72
CA GLY A 55 1.63 17.62 13.78
C GLY A 55 0.92 18.96 13.86
N SER A 56 1.64 20.02 13.48
CA SER A 56 1.19 21.41 13.51
C SER A 56 0.43 21.85 12.26
N GLU A 57 0.47 21.05 11.20
CA GLU A 57 -0.25 21.30 9.94
C GLU A 57 -1.73 20.86 10.01
N VAL A 58 -2.15 20.19 11.09
CA VAL A 58 -3.54 19.73 11.28
C VAL A 58 -4.51 20.90 11.51
N ASP A 59 -4.01 22.10 11.82
CA ASP A 59 -4.85 23.30 11.88
C ASP A 59 -5.40 23.71 10.49
N ASP A 60 -4.78 23.25 9.39
CA ASP A 60 -5.25 23.41 8.00
C ASP A 60 -5.85 22.11 7.47
N ASN A 61 -6.86 21.60 8.17
CA ASN A 61 -7.50 20.31 7.89
C ASN A 61 -8.96 20.49 7.48
N ALA A 62 -9.45 19.64 6.59
CA ALA A 62 -10.84 19.67 6.12
C ALA A 62 -11.85 19.22 7.19
N LEU A 63 -11.40 18.56 8.26
CA LEU A 63 -12.25 18.05 9.33
C LEU A 63 -12.33 19.02 10.50
N THR A 64 -13.54 19.44 10.86
CA THR A 64 -13.77 20.47 11.89
C THR A 64 -13.49 20.00 13.32
N TRP A 65 -13.18 18.72 13.50
CA TRP A 65 -13.02 18.05 14.79
C TRP A 65 -11.59 17.54 15.04
N ARG A 66 -10.72 17.64 14.04
CA ARG A 66 -9.28 17.44 14.20
C ARG A 66 -8.60 18.75 14.56
N GLY A 67 -7.46 18.66 15.23
CA GLY A 67 -6.58 19.80 15.45
C GLY A 67 -5.16 19.35 15.71
N ASN A 68 -4.27 20.31 15.95
CA ASN A 68 -2.86 20.04 16.20
C ASN A 68 -2.65 18.99 17.31
N CYS A 69 -1.83 17.99 17.00
CA CYS A 69 -1.49 16.91 17.90
C CYS A 69 -0.01 16.55 17.79
N HIS A 70 0.55 16.02 18.88
CA HIS A 70 1.96 15.60 18.95
C HIS A 70 2.96 16.65 18.43
N THR A 71 2.64 17.94 18.53
CA THR A 71 3.50 19.04 18.02
C THR A 71 4.88 19.08 18.69
N TYR A 72 5.04 18.40 19.83
CA TYR A 72 6.32 18.21 20.48
C TYR A 72 7.26 17.23 19.74
N ASP A 73 6.78 16.48 18.75
CA ASP A 73 7.60 15.69 17.82
C ASP A 73 8.55 16.60 16.98
N GLU A 74 8.31 17.92 16.95
CA GLU A 74 9.26 18.93 16.41
C GLU A 74 10.59 18.99 17.19
N LYS A 75 10.61 18.42 18.40
CA LYS A 75 11.78 18.39 19.30
C LYS A 75 12.08 16.97 19.79
N ALA A 76 12.12 16.00 18.88
CA ALA A 76 12.54 14.65 19.23
C ALA A 76 14.04 14.62 19.60
N SER A 77 14.37 13.97 20.72
CA SER A 77 15.73 13.91 21.26
C SER A 77 16.63 12.99 20.44
N ILE A 78 17.74 13.52 19.91
CA ILE A 78 18.76 12.72 19.21
C ILE A 78 19.46 11.73 20.16
N ASP A 79 19.63 12.11 21.43
CA ASP A 79 20.29 11.25 22.41
C ASP A 79 19.44 10.02 22.76
N ASN A 80 18.11 10.16 22.75
CA ASN A 80 17.15 9.09 23.05
C ASN A 80 16.73 8.29 21.80
N ALA A 81 17.14 8.73 20.61
CA ALA A 81 16.85 8.03 19.37
C ALA A 81 17.40 6.60 19.39
N GLN A 82 16.52 5.64 19.08
CA GLN A 82 16.84 4.22 18.99
C GLN A 82 17.39 3.89 17.60
N GLY A 83 18.33 2.94 17.53
CA GLY A 83 19.01 2.52 16.29
C GLY A 83 20.15 3.43 15.81
N LEU A 84 20.32 4.62 16.39
CA LEU A 84 21.43 5.51 16.04
C LEU A 84 22.71 5.22 16.83
N GLY A 85 23.83 5.11 16.10
CA GLY A 85 25.18 5.07 16.66
C GLY A 85 25.72 6.46 17.01
N SER A 86 26.95 6.51 17.54
CA SER A 86 27.59 7.77 17.94
C SER A 86 27.89 8.69 16.75
N GLU A 87 28.19 8.12 15.58
CA GLU A 87 28.51 8.88 14.37
C GLU A 87 27.25 9.52 13.78
N GLU A 88 26.15 8.78 13.69
CA GLU A 88 24.87 9.28 13.18
C GLU A 88 24.29 10.35 14.12
N LYS A 89 24.38 10.15 15.45
CA LYS A 89 23.97 11.18 16.42
C LYS A 89 24.78 12.46 16.27
N ALA A 90 26.11 12.35 16.09
CA ALA A 90 26.96 13.52 15.87
C ALA A 90 26.62 14.24 14.57
N PHE A 91 26.35 13.49 13.50
CA PHE A 91 25.92 14.02 12.22
C PHE A 91 24.57 14.76 12.32
N LEU A 92 23.54 14.15 12.93
CA LEU A 92 22.23 14.80 13.11
C LEU A 92 22.36 16.08 13.93
N LYS A 93 23.13 16.07 15.03
CA LYS A 93 23.36 17.28 15.84
C LYS A 93 24.02 18.39 15.04
N GLN A 94 24.95 18.04 14.13
CA GLN A 94 25.60 19.00 13.26
C GLN A 94 24.62 19.59 12.23
N VAL A 95 23.80 18.75 11.57
CA VAL A 95 22.84 19.19 10.55
C VAL A 95 21.70 20.01 11.16
N ALA A 96 21.14 19.52 12.28
CA ALA A 96 20.07 20.22 12.99
C ALA A 96 20.56 21.47 13.74
N GLY A 97 21.86 21.56 14.05
CA GLY A 97 22.42 22.60 14.91
C GLY A 97 21.87 22.58 16.34
N SER A 98 21.36 21.42 16.79
CA SER A 98 20.64 21.24 18.05
C SER A 98 20.73 19.79 18.54
N ASP A 99 20.38 19.51 19.80
CA ASP A 99 20.26 18.14 20.34
C ASP A 99 18.92 17.45 19.96
N TYR A 100 18.12 18.12 19.13
CA TYR A 100 16.81 17.69 18.68
C TYR A 100 16.69 17.69 17.16
N VAL A 101 15.83 16.83 16.64
CA VAL A 101 15.38 16.79 15.24
C VAL A 101 13.87 16.91 15.17
N ASP A 102 13.39 17.47 14.06
CA ASP A 102 11.96 17.53 13.76
C ASP A 102 11.51 16.23 13.09
N VAL A 103 10.58 15.52 13.74
CA VAL A 103 9.88 14.35 13.19
C VAL A 103 8.36 14.54 13.24
N SER A 104 7.87 15.78 13.37
CA SER A 104 6.45 16.13 13.30
C SER A 104 5.88 16.01 11.88
N GLY A 105 4.55 16.02 11.72
CA GLY A 105 3.88 15.86 10.42
C GLY A 105 3.48 14.41 10.14
N GLY A 106 3.06 14.15 8.91
CA GLY A 106 2.68 12.82 8.44
C GLY A 106 1.38 12.31 9.07
N TYR A 107 1.20 10.99 9.10
CA TYR A 107 -0.08 10.37 9.45
C TYR A 107 0.05 9.30 10.53
N HIS A 108 -0.92 9.27 11.45
CA HIS A 108 -1.17 8.12 12.32
C HIS A 108 -1.58 6.90 11.49
N ASP A 109 -1.12 5.74 11.90
CA ASP A 109 -1.23 4.50 11.14
C ASP A 109 -2.67 3.97 11.00
N ALA A 110 -3.37 3.87 12.13
CA ALA A 110 -4.69 3.25 12.17
C ALA A 110 -5.62 4.02 13.12
N GLY A 111 -6.26 3.30 14.05
CA GLY A 111 -6.99 3.91 15.15
C GLY A 111 -6.12 4.39 16.31
N ASP A 112 -4.83 4.11 16.23
CA ASP A 112 -3.80 4.51 17.18
C ASP A 112 -3.12 5.81 16.77
N HIS A 113 -2.04 6.21 17.44
CA HIS A 113 -1.27 7.40 17.05
C HIS A 113 0.21 7.11 16.82
N LEU A 114 0.54 5.87 16.47
CA LEU A 114 1.87 5.51 15.99
C LEU A 114 2.04 6.00 14.54
N LYS A 115 3.28 6.31 14.17
CA LYS A 115 3.64 6.68 12.79
C LYS A 115 4.64 5.67 12.28
N PHE A 116 4.20 4.77 11.40
CA PHE A 116 5.09 3.82 10.72
C PHE A 116 5.37 4.32 9.30
N SER A 117 6.63 4.55 8.97
CA SER A 117 7.01 5.01 7.62
C SER A 117 6.71 3.96 6.55
N MET A 118 6.71 2.67 6.91
CA MET A 118 6.40 1.58 5.98
C MET A 118 4.94 1.58 5.52
N THR A 119 3.97 1.61 6.44
CA THR A 119 2.54 1.60 6.10
C THR A 119 2.10 2.91 5.47
N MET A 120 2.65 4.03 5.93
CA MET A 120 2.47 5.33 5.29
C MET A 120 3.05 5.33 3.87
N GLY A 121 4.23 4.74 3.66
CA GLY A 121 4.84 4.60 2.34
C GLY A 121 4.02 3.72 1.40
N TYR A 122 3.49 2.61 1.89
CA TYR A 122 2.56 1.74 1.16
C TYR A 122 1.28 2.48 0.74
N ALA A 123 0.66 3.20 1.67
CA ALA A 123 -0.54 4.00 1.39
C ALA A 123 -0.23 5.09 0.37
N CYS A 124 0.81 5.90 0.59
CA CYS A 124 1.24 6.95 -0.33
C CYS A 124 1.48 6.41 -1.75
N THR A 125 2.21 5.29 -1.87
CA THR A 125 2.45 4.63 -3.16
C THR A 125 1.14 4.20 -3.82
N SER A 126 0.21 3.61 -3.05
CA SER A 126 -1.09 3.16 -3.56
C SER A 126 -1.94 4.32 -4.08
N LEU A 127 -1.97 5.45 -3.35
CA LEU A 127 -2.67 6.67 -3.74
C LEU A 127 -2.08 7.28 -5.02
N ALA A 128 -0.75 7.45 -5.06
CA ALA A 128 -0.06 7.98 -6.22
C ALA A 128 -0.19 7.05 -7.44
N TRP A 129 -0.17 5.73 -7.22
CA TRP A 129 -0.36 4.74 -8.28
C TRP A 129 -1.79 4.76 -8.83
N ALA A 130 -2.80 4.87 -7.97
CA ALA A 130 -4.18 5.01 -8.44
C ALA A 130 -4.34 6.23 -9.36
N TYR A 131 -3.70 7.36 -9.04
CA TYR A 131 -3.70 8.54 -9.91
C TYR A 131 -2.88 8.34 -11.19
N TYR A 132 -1.71 7.69 -11.10
CA TYR A 132 -0.90 7.35 -12.26
C TYR A 132 -1.69 6.49 -13.26
N GLU A 133 -2.48 5.54 -12.77
CA GLU A 133 -3.26 4.63 -13.60
C GLU A 133 -4.58 5.24 -14.11
N TYR A 134 -5.28 6.01 -13.26
CA TYR A 134 -6.63 6.55 -13.49
C TYR A 134 -6.74 8.04 -13.13
N PRO A 135 -5.98 8.94 -13.77
CA PRO A 135 -5.99 10.36 -13.41
C PRO A 135 -7.37 11.01 -13.61
N ASP A 136 -8.13 10.56 -14.61
CA ASP A 136 -9.47 11.08 -14.91
C ASP A 136 -10.47 10.77 -13.79
N ALA A 137 -10.32 9.65 -13.07
CA ALA A 137 -11.19 9.33 -11.94
C ALA A 137 -11.13 10.40 -10.84
N PHE A 138 -9.93 10.92 -10.56
CA PHE A 138 -9.74 11.97 -9.56
C PHE A 138 -10.15 13.35 -10.07
N LYS A 139 -9.91 13.64 -11.37
CA LYS A 139 -10.31 14.91 -12.00
C LYS A 139 -11.84 15.03 -12.10
N GLU A 140 -12.52 13.99 -12.56
CA GLU A 140 -13.97 13.99 -12.77
C GLU A 140 -14.74 14.03 -11.43
N THR A 141 -14.20 13.40 -10.39
CA THR A 141 -14.76 13.44 -9.03
C THR A 141 -14.37 14.68 -8.23
N GLY A 142 -13.54 15.57 -8.79
CA GLY A 142 -13.05 16.78 -8.12
C GLY A 142 -12.23 16.49 -6.86
N SER A 143 -11.55 15.34 -6.80
CA SER A 143 -10.78 14.86 -5.66
C SER A 143 -9.26 14.94 -5.87
N ARG A 144 -8.81 15.42 -7.03
CA ARG A 144 -7.38 15.49 -7.40
C ARG A 144 -6.58 16.37 -6.46
N GLU A 145 -7.06 17.58 -6.18
CA GLU A 145 -6.34 18.53 -5.33
C GLU A 145 -6.25 18.01 -3.89
N HIS A 146 -7.33 17.41 -3.37
CA HIS A 146 -7.35 16.75 -2.06
C HIS A 146 -6.34 15.59 -2.00
N LEU A 147 -6.32 14.73 -3.02
CA LEU A 147 -5.32 13.67 -3.15
C LEU A 147 -3.89 14.25 -3.12
N PHE A 148 -3.65 15.35 -3.83
CA PHE A 148 -2.32 15.95 -3.95
C PHE A 148 -1.84 16.55 -2.63
N ASP A 149 -2.74 17.11 -1.82
CA ASP A 149 -2.41 17.55 -0.46
C ASP A 149 -1.98 16.37 0.42
N ILE A 150 -2.69 15.24 0.35
CA ILE A 150 -2.36 14.02 1.09
C ILE A 150 -0.98 13.49 0.67
N LEU A 151 -0.74 13.36 -0.65
CA LEU A 151 0.54 12.91 -1.18
C LEU A 151 1.69 13.83 -0.76
N LYS A 152 1.46 15.14 -0.81
CA LYS A 152 2.45 16.14 -0.41
C LYS A 152 2.80 16.02 1.08
N GLU A 153 1.82 15.92 1.98
CA GLU A 153 2.07 15.78 3.41
C GLU A 153 2.90 14.52 3.72
N MET A 154 2.57 13.38 3.10
CA MET A 154 3.36 12.14 3.25
C MET A 154 4.78 12.31 2.69
N CYS A 155 4.94 12.90 1.49
CA CYS A 155 6.24 13.13 0.88
C CYS A 155 7.12 14.09 1.70
N ASP A 156 6.54 15.19 2.19
CA ASP A 156 7.22 16.14 3.05
C ASP A 156 7.69 15.47 4.35
N TYR A 157 6.84 14.63 4.95
CA TYR A 157 7.25 13.83 6.11
C TYR A 157 8.42 12.89 5.79
N PHE A 158 8.35 12.12 4.69
CA PHE A 158 9.44 11.20 4.31
C PHE A 158 10.78 11.91 4.07
N MET A 159 10.75 13.05 3.37
CA MET A 159 11.95 13.86 3.14
C MET A 159 12.47 14.49 4.42
N LYS A 160 11.59 14.99 5.29
CA LYS A 160 11.95 15.57 6.61
C LYS A 160 12.67 14.56 7.49
N VAL A 161 12.21 13.31 7.52
CA VAL A 161 12.78 12.27 8.37
C VAL A 161 13.94 11.50 7.73
N THR A 162 14.38 11.88 6.53
CA THR A 162 15.50 11.26 5.81
C THR A 162 16.67 12.23 5.71
N TYR A 163 17.85 11.82 6.20
CA TYR A 163 19.03 12.67 6.19
C TYR A 163 20.07 12.15 5.22
N LEU A 164 20.43 12.98 4.25
CA LEU A 164 21.41 12.69 3.21
C LEU A 164 22.76 13.35 3.50
N ASP A 165 23.85 12.73 3.06
CA ASP A 165 25.18 13.34 3.05
C ASP A 165 25.36 14.29 1.84
N SER A 166 26.57 14.84 1.68
CA SER A 166 26.88 15.75 0.56
C SER A 166 26.92 15.09 -0.83
N ASN A 167 26.83 13.75 -0.88
CA ASN A 167 26.76 12.97 -2.12
C ASN A 167 25.35 12.43 -2.38
N ASP A 168 24.35 12.95 -1.65
CA ASP A 168 22.97 12.49 -1.68
C ASP A 168 22.80 11.01 -1.28
N GLU A 169 23.69 10.47 -0.44
CA GLU A 169 23.55 9.13 0.15
C GLU A 169 22.86 9.21 1.52
N VAL A 170 21.94 8.27 1.78
CA VAL A 170 21.26 8.18 3.08
C VAL A 170 22.29 7.89 4.19
N VAL A 171 22.34 8.77 5.18
CA VAL A 171 23.06 8.56 6.44
C VAL A 171 22.16 7.82 7.42
N THR A 172 20.94 8.33 7.59
CA THR A 172 19.91 7.73 8.46
C THR A 172 18.53 8.25 8.10
N PHE A 173 17.49 7.49 8.43
CA PHE A 173 16.10 7.95 8.38
C PHE A 173 15.28 7.38 9.54
N CYS A 174 14.24 8.10 9.95
CA CYS A 174 13.31 7.62 10.98
C CYS A 174 12.24 6.74 10.34
N TYR A 175 12.12 5.49 10.78
CA TYR A 175 11.10 4.57 10.29
C TYR A 175 9.88 4.48 11.22
N GLN A 176 9.99 4.97 12.46
CA GLN A 176 8.88 4.98 13.40
C GLN A 176 8.95 6.11 14.44
N VAL A 177 7.80 6.73 14.72
CA VAL A 177 7.60 7.66 15.83
C VAL A 177 6.46 7.18 16.72
N GLY A 178 6.72 7.12 18.04
CA GLY A 178 5.83 6.51 19.03
C GLY A 178 6.19 5.04 19.29
N GLY A 179 5.74 4.49 20.43
CA GLY A 179 5.96 3.09 20.80
C GLY A 179 4.82 2.54 21.65
N ASP A 180 5.03 1.39 22.29
CA ASP A 180 4.00 0.61 23.00
C ASP A 180 3.15 1.38 24.02
N ASN A 181 3.69 2.48 24.56
CA ASN A 181 2.94 3.32 25.49
C ASN A 181 1.73 4.01 24.86
N ASP A 182 1.68 4.15 23.53
CA ASP A 182 0.55 4.68 22.78
C ASP A 182 -0.72 3.84 22.97
N HIS A 183 -0.60 2.52 22.82
CA HIS A 183 -1.73 1.58 22.95
C HIS A 183 -2.20 1.41 24.40
N GLY A 184 -1.42 1.90 25.36
CA GLY A 184 -1.82 2.02 26.76
C GLY A 184 -2.80 3.17 27.04
N VAL A 185 -3.12 4.00 26.04
CA VAL A 185 -3.97 5.19 26.19
C VAL A 185 -5.08 5.20 25.14
N TRP A 186 -6.33 5.37 25.62
CA TRP A 186 -7.49 5.63 24.76
C TRP A 186 -7.95 7.08 24.94
N SER A 187 -7.57 7.96 24.03
CA SER A 187 -7.93 9.38 24.04
C SER A 187 -7.80 9.97 22.65
N ALA A 188 -8.42 11.12 22.38
CA ALA A 188 -8.08 11.93 21.21
C ALA A 188 -6.58 12.36 21.24
N PRO A 189 -5.93 12.52 20.07
CA PRO A 189 -4.49 12.81 19.99
C PRO A 189 -4.10 14.23 20.44
N GLU A 190 -4.99 15.21 20.31
CA GLU A 190 -4.71 16.64 20.56
C GLU A 190 -4.35 16.93 22.03
N GLY A 191 -4.83 16.10 22.96
CA GLY A 191 -4.55 16.22 24.39
C GLY A 191 -3.40 15.35 24.90
N GLN A 192 -2.75 14.59 24.03
CA GLN A 192 -1.72 13.62 24.42
C GLN A 192 -0.40 14.31 24.76
N THR A 193 0.27 13.81 25.79
CA THR A 193 1.55 14.33 26.27
C THR A 193 2.53 13.21 26.63
N MET A 194 2.28 11.97 26.19
CA MET A 194 3.18 10.86 26.47
C MET A 194 4.49 11.04 25.70
N ASP A 195 5.56 10.46 26.23
CA ASP A 195 6.82 10.35 25.48
C ASP A 195 6.59 9.55 24.19
N ARG A 196 7.22 9.97 23.10
CA ARG A 196 7.08 9.35 21.78
C ARG A 196 8.48 9.00 21.27
N PRO A 197 8.99 7.79 21.56
CA PRO A 197 10.32 7.40 21.12
C PRO A 197 10.41 7.38 19.60
N THR A 198 11.61 7.65 19.08
CA THR A 198 11.89 7.61 17.64
C THR A 198 12.85 6.47 17.33
N TYR A 199 12.59 5.75 16.25
CA TYR A 199 13.38 4.61 15.81
C TYR A 199 13.94 4.87 14.42
N TRP A 200 15.23 4.59 14.24
CA TRP A 200 16.01 5.05 13.09
C TRP A 200 16.80 3.93 12.44
N ALA A 201 16.83 3.97 11.11
CA ALA A 201 17.63 3.08 10.31
C ALA A 201 18.97 3.71 9.96
N THR A 202 20.01 2.89 9.92
CA THR A 202 21.40 3.23 9.55
C THR A 202 21.99 2.10 8.73
N LYS A 203 23.19 2.30 8.19
CA LYS A 203 23.91 1.25 7.42
C LYS A 203 24.15 -0.03 8.25
N SER A 204 24.17 0.05 9.57
CA SER A 204 24.34 -1.07 10.51
C SER A 204 23.07 -1.47 11.26
N HIS A 205 21.96 -0.76 11.03
CA HIS A 205 20.66 -0.99 11.65
C HIS A 205 19.60 -0.76 10.58
N GLN A 206 19.32 -1.76 9.75
CA GLN A 206 18.58 -1.56 8.50
C GLN A 206 17.06 -1.58 8.73
N SER A 207 16.31 -0.96 7.81
CA SER A 207 14.86 -1.12 7.66
C SER A 207 14.57 -1.02 6.16
N THR A 208 14.81 -2.14 5.47
CA THR A 208 14.75 -2.18 4.00
C THR A 208 13.33 -1.97 3.49
N ASP A 209 12.40 -2.61 4.17
CA ASP A 209 10.96 -2.42 4.05
C ASP A 209 10.57 -0.93 4.03
N ALA A 210 10.83 -0.20 5.12
CA ALA A 210 10.52 1.23 5.20
C ALA A 210 11.29 2.06 4.17
N ALA A 211 12.58 1.79 3.94
CA ALA A 211 13.37 2.52 2.94
C ALA A 211 12.74 2.40 1.54
N CYS A 212 12.39 1.18 1.13
CA CYS A 212 11.87 0.90 -0.19
C CYS A 212 10.40 1.31 -0.36
N GLN A 213 9.57 1.25 0.69
CA GLN A 213 8.22 1.81 0.66
C GLN A 213 8.24 3.34 0.58
N MET A 214 9.10 4.02 1.34
CA MET A 214 9.30 5.47 1.22
C MET A 214 9.84 5.85 -0.17
N ALA A 215 10.79 5.06 -0.71
CA ALA A 215 11.31 5.29 -2.05
C ALA A 215 10.22 5.17 -3.13
N SER A 216 9.40 4.12 -3.04
CA SER A 216 8.27 3.89 -3.95
C SER A 216 7.26 5.03 -3.87
N ALA A 217 6.93 5.48 -2.66
CA ALA A 217 6.01 6.57 -2.41
C ALA A 217 6.48 7.87 -3.05
N LEU A 218 7.74 8.26 -2.81
CA LEU A 218 8.34 9.47 -3.34
C LEU A 218 8.48 9.40 -4.87
N ALA A 219 8.86 8.24 -5.42
CA ALA A 219 8.97 8.05 -6.87
C ALA A 219 7.61 8.13 -7.57
N ALA A 220 6.60 7.40 -7.10
CA ALA A 220 5.24 7.42 -7.66
C ALA A 220 4.61 8.82 -7.52
N SER A 221 4.76 9.46 -6.36
CA SER A 221 4.26 10.82 -6.12
C SER A 221 4.97 11.86 -7.00
N SER A 222 6.27 11.67 -7.27
CA SER A 222 7.00 12.53 -8.22
C SER A 222 6.43 12.46 -9.63
N LEU A 223 5.85 11.33 -10.05
CA LEU A 223 5.17 11.21 -11.33
C LEU A 223 3.80 11.92 -11.29
N ALA A 224 3.01 11.66 -10.24
CA ALA A 224 1.68 12.23 -10.07
C ALA A 224 1.69 13.77 -10.03
N MET A 225 2.62 14.36 -9.27
CA MET A 225 2.67 15.81 -9.05
C MET A 225 3.57 16.56 -10.05
N ARG A 226 4.22 15.86 -10.99
CA ARG A 226 5.18 16.50 -11.93
C ARG A 226 4.57 17.62 -12.75
N GLU A 227 3.30 17.46 -13.13
CA GLU A 227 2.57 18.44 -13.94
C GLU A 227 2.23 19.72 -13.16
N VAL A 228 2.05 19.62 -11.84
CA VAL A 228 1.69 20.76 -10.97
C VAL A 228 2.90 21.44 -10.34
N ASP A 229 3.95 20.68 -10.01
CA ASP A 229 5.22 21.21 -9.53
C ASP A 229 6.39 20.29 -9.88
N SER A 230 7.05 20.58 -11.00
CA SER A 230 8.18 19.77 -11.47
C SER A 230 9.41 19.84 -10.57
N LYS A 231 9.60 20.94 -9.83
CA LYS A 231 10.76 21.10 -8.94
C LYS A 231 10.58 20.28 -7.68
N TYR A 232 9.38 20.31 -7.11
CA TYR A 232 9.03 19.45 -5.99
C TYR A 232 9.12 17.98 -6.40
N ALA A 233 8.62 17.62 -7.58
CA ALA A 233 8.78 16.28 -8.13
C ALA A 233 10.26 15.84 -8.28
N ASP A 234 11.15 16.75 -8.72
CA ASP A 234 12.59 16.46 -8.78
C ASP A 234 13.20 16.24 -7.38
N GLU A 235 12.74 16.97 -6.37
CA GLU A 235 13.17 16.78 -4.98
C GLU A 235 12.68 15.44 -4.43
N CYS A 236 11.41 15.08 -4.64
CA CYS A 236 10.90 13.76 -4.26
C CYS A 236 11.72 12.64 -4.93
N LEU A 237 11.99 12.75 -6.22
CA LEU A 237 12.76 11.74 -6.96
C LEU A 237 14.22 11.63 -6.48
N LYS A 238 14.83 12.74 -6.07
CA LYS A 238 16.15 12.74 -5.44
C LYS A 238 16.17 11.84 -4.19
N TYR A 239 15.22 12.06 -3.28
CA TYR A 239 15.12 11.26 -2.06
C TYR A 239 14.71 9.81 -2.35
N ALA A 240 13.82 9.58 -3.31
CA ALA A 240 13.42 8.24 -3.75
C ALA A 240 14.64 7.41 -4.20
N ASN A 241 15.47 7.98 -5.06
CA ASN A 241 16.69 7.33 -5.55
C ASN A 241 17.69 7.03 -4.42
N ALA A 242 17.83 7.95 -3.44
CA ALA A 242 18.71 7.76 -2.31
C ALA A 242 18.25 6.61 -1.39
N LEU A 243 16.94 6.55 -1.09
CA LEU A 243 16.33 5.51 -0.27
C LEU A 243 16.30 4.14 -0.98
N GLN A 244 16.01 4.09 -2.27
CA GLN A 244 16.07 2.86 -3.07
C GLN A 244 17.49 2.28 -3.10
N LYS A 245 18.50 3.14 -3.28
CA LYS A 245 19.91 2.73 -3.22
C LYS A 245 20.27 2.22 -1.82
N PHE A 246 19.79 2.89 -0.76
CA PHE A 246 20.00 2.43 0.61
C PHE A 246 19.40 1.03 0.83
N GLY A 247 18.12 0.84 0.51
CA GLY A 247 17.40 -0.43 0.71
C GLY A 247 18.00 -1.57 -0.09
N SER A 248 18.38 -1.34 -1.35
CA SER A 248 19.03 -2.37 -2.19
C SER A 248 20.44 -2.74 -1.70
N THR A 249 21.18 -1.80 -1.09
CA THR A 249 22.56 -2.02 -0.64
C THR A 249 22.65 -2.60 0.77
N TYR A 250 21.81 -2.11 1.69
CA TYR A 250 21.84 -2.45 3.11
C TYR A 250 20.55 -3.16 3.49
N GLN A 251 20.46 -4.44 3.11
CA GLN A 251 19.26 -5.23 3.30
C GLN A 251 19.14 -5.79 4.73
N GLY A 252 17.92 -5.76 5.25
CA GLY A 252 17.53 -6.24 6.58
C GLY A 252 16.25 -5.55 7.08
N ALA A 253 15.40 -6.32 7.76
CA ALA A 253 14.30 -5.81 8.57
C ALA A 253 14.79 -5.38 9.95
N THR A 254 14.03 -4.50 10.60
CA THR A 254 14.16 -4.22 12.03
C THR A 254 12.84 -4.43 12.72
N TYR A 255 12.92 -4.76 14.01
CA TYR A 255 11.74 -5.02 14.86
C TYR A 255 11.72 -4.08 16.06
N ASP A 256 12.70 -3.18 16.18
CA ASP A 256 12.78 -2.22 17.26
C ASP A 256 11.63 -1.22 17.13
N GLY A 257 10.79 -1.13 18.15
CA GLY A 257 9.57 -0.32 18.11
C GLY A 257 8.43 -0.94 17.29
N ILE A 258 8.74 -1.64 16.20
CA ILE A 258 7.75 -2.29 15.32
C ILE A 258 7.11 -3.50 15.99
N GLY A 259 7.87 -4.27 16.78
CA GLY A 259 7.36 -5.41 17.54
C GLY A 259 6.51 -6.35 16.69
N SER A 260 5.31 -6.66 17.16
CA SER A 260 4.32 -7.48 16.45
C SER A 260 3.31 -6.68 15.64
N TYR A 261 3.41 -5.35 15.58
CA TYR A 261 2.45 -4.51 14.83
C TYR A 261 2.60 -4.76 13.33
N TYR A 262 3.81 -4.54 12.82
CA TYR A 262 4.12 -4.55 11.40
C TYR A 262 5.43 -5.28 11.11
N ALA A 263 5.61 -6.48 11.67
CA ALA A 263 6.81 -7.28 11.46
C ALA A 263 6.93 -7.70 9.99
N SER A 264 8.01 -7.29 9.32
CA SER A 264 8.22 -7.63 7.92
C SER A 264 8.75 -9.07 7.74
N GLY A 265 8.07 -9.85 6.91
CA GLY A 265 8.40 -11.26 6.64
C GLY A 265 9.38 -11.48 5.48
N SER A 266 9.56 -10.49 4.60
CA SER A 266 10.51 -10.49 3.48
C SER A 266 10.71 -9.06 2.99
N GLN A 267 11.90 -8.75 2.46
CA GLN A 267 12.23 -7.42 1.94
C GLN A 267 12.64 -7.47 0.45
N VAL A 268 12.66 -8.66 -0.15
CA VAL A 268 13.08 -8.83 -1.55
C VAL A 268 12.07 -8.17 -2.49
N ASP A 269 10.78 -8.29 -2.15
CA ASP A 269 9.69 -7.62 -2.84
C ASP A 269 9.74 -6.11 -2.67
N ASP A 270 10.04 -5.59 -1.49
CA ASP A 270 10.20 -4.16 -1.28
C ASP A 270 11.34 -3.60 -2.14
N VAL A 271 12.49 -4.29 -2.21
CA VAL A 271 13.61 -3.89 -3.07
C VAL A 271 13.17 -3.86 -4.54
N ALA A 272 12.49 -4.90 -5.01
CA ALA A 272 11.98 -4.97 -6.38
C ALA A 272 10.98 -3.86 -6.69
N TRP A 273 10.10 -3.57 -5.74
CA TRP A 273 9.06 -2.54 -5.82
C TRP A 273 9.65 -1.13 -5.89
N GLY A 274 10.57 -0.81 -4.99
CA GLY A 274 11.29 0.47 -4.99
C GLY A 274 12.11 0.67 -6.26
N ASP A 275 12.79 -0.38 -6.73
CA ASP A 275 13.57 -0.34 -7.98
C ASP A 275 12.69 -0.06 -9.20
N LEU A 276 11.56 -0.78 -9.34
CA LEU A 276 10.62 -0.56 -10.43
C LEU A 276 10.07 0.86 -10.45
N TRP A 277 9.58 1.38 -9.33
CA TRP A 277 9.06 2.75 -9.26
C TRP A 277 10.11 3.80 -9.59
N CYS A 278 11.34 3.64 -9.07
CA CYS A 278 12.44 4.54 -9.41
C CYS A 278 12.77 4.46 -10.91
N HIS A 279 12.78 3.28 -11.52
CA HIS A 279 13.01 3.13 -12.96
C HIS A 279 11.92 3.81 -13.81
N ILE A 280 10.65 3.69 -13.40
CA ILE A 280 9.54 4.39 -14.07
C ILE A 280 9.72 5.92 -13.93
N ALA A 281 9.95 6.41 -12.71
CA ALA A 281 10.07 7.83 -12.41
C ALA A 281 11.29 8.51 -13.08
N ASN A 282 12.41 7.78 -13.22
CA ASN A 282 13.60 8.26 -13.93
C ASN A 282 13.49 8.13 -15.46
N GLY A 283 12.44 7.50 -15.99
CA GLY A 283 12.30 7.23 -17.43
C GLY A 283 13.35 6.25 -17.96
N THR A 284 13.78 5.29 -17.12
CA THR A 284 14.85 4.31 -17.43
C THR A 284 14.32 2.88 -17.56
N LEU A 285 13.01 2.73 -17.83
CA LEU A 285 12.36 1.42 -17.98
C LEU A 285 12.97 0.56 -19.11
N ASP A 286 13.50 1.18 -20.17
CA ASP A 286 14.19 0.48 -21.27
C ASP A 286 15.40 -0.35 -20.82
N SER A 287 15.99 -0.01 -19.66
CA SER A 287 17.12 -0.72 -19.06
C SER A 287 16.72 -1.64 -17.90
N TYR A 288 15.43 -1.63 -17.53
CA TYR A 288 14.91 -2.39 -16.41
C TYR A 288 14.78 -3.88 -16.78
N THR A 289 15.25 -4.75 -15.90
CA THR A 289 15.07 -6.20 -16.03
C THR A 289 14.13 -6.68 -14.94
N PRO A 290 12.86 -7.01 -15.27
CA PRO A 290 11.93 -7.53 -14.28
C PRO A 290 12.39 -8.84 -13.66
N ILE A 291 12.05 -9.03 -12.38
CA ILE A 291 12.27 -10.29 -11.67
C ILE A 291 11.36 -11.36 -12.26
N GLY A 292 11.95 -12.45 -12.75
CA GLY A 292 11.22 -13.55 -13.37
C GLY A 292 10.20 -14.17 -12.42
N VAL A 293 9.04 -14.54 -12.96
CA VAL A 293 7.93 -15.10 -12.19
C VAL A 293 7.41 -16.40 -12.79
N ASN A 294 7.01 -17.33 -11.93
CA ASN A 294 6.35 -18.58 -12.33
C ASN A 294 5.43 -19.11 -11.23
N ASN A 295 4.12 -18.93 -11.39
CA ASN A 295 3.07 -19.47 -10.51
C ASN A 295 3.34 -19.15 -9.04
N GLY A 296 3.35 -17.86 -8.70
CA GLY A 296 3.68 -17.39 -7.36
C GLY A 296 5.15 -17.10 -7.20
N CYS A 297 6.03 -17.93 -7.76
CA CYS A 297 7.44 -17.90 -7.39
C CYS A 297 8.23 -16.83 -8.15
N TYR A 298 8.78 -15.84 -7.44
CA TYR A 298 9.70 -14.83 -7.99
C TYR A 298 11.16 -15.27 -7.82
N ASP A 299 11.95 -15.14 -8.88
CA ASP A 299 13.38 -15.53 -8.93
C ASP A 299 13.69 -16.93 -8.39
N GLY A 300 12.78 -17.89 -8.58
CA GLY A 300 12.99 -19.29 -8.21
C GLY A 300 12.92 -19.61 -6.71
N GLY A 301 12.56 -18.66 -5.84
CA GLY A 301 12.32 -18.96 -4.42
C GLY A 301 11.69 -17.86 -3.56
N ASN A 302 11.43 -16.67 -4.12
CA ASN A 302 10.92 -15.52 -3.37
C ASN A 302 9.41 -15.41 -3.54
N TYR A 303 8.64 -16.12 -2.71
CA TYR A 303 7.19 -15.90 -2.61
C TYR A 303 6.61 -16.61 -1.40
N ASP A 304 5.62 -15.98 -0.77
CA ASP A 304 4.99 -16.45 0.46
C ASP A 304 3.48 -16.72 0.32
N CYS A 305 2.94 -16.67 -0.91
CA CYS A 305 1.53 -16.93 -1.19
C CYS A 305 0.55 -15.87 -0.67
N TRP A 306 0.98 -14.62 -0.53
CA TRP A 306 0.14 -13.54 0.01
C TRP A 306 -0.25 -12.45 -1.00
N VAL A 307 -1.37 -11.78 -0.70
CA VAL A 307 -1.93 -10.70 -1.52
C VAL A 307 -1.26 -9.35 -1.19
N TYR A 308 -1.37 -8.39 -2.12
CA TYR A 308 -0.77 -7.07 -2.04
C TYR A 308 -1.13 -6.38 -0.73
N SER A 309 -0.10 -6.00 0.01
CA SER A 309 -0.19 -5.43 1.34
C SER A 309 1.08 -4.69 1.70
N TRP A 310 1.09 -4.02 2.86
CA TRP A 310 2.25 -3.31 3.38
C TRP A 310 3.48 -4.23 3.58
N ASP A 311 3.28 -5.53 3.84
CA ASP A 311 4.37 -6.51 4.00
C ASP A 311 4.73 -7.22 2.69
N LYS A 312 3.77 -7.33 1.77
CA LYS A 312 3.90 -8.14 0.56
C LYS A 312 3.46 -7.38 -0.67
N VAL A 313 4.44 -6.86 -1.41
CA VAL A 313 4.18 -6.01 -2.58
C VAL A 313 4.30 -6.73 -3.93
N TRP A 314 4.58 -8.03 -3.94
CA TRP A 314 4.73 -8.83 -5.17
C TRP A 314 3.57 -8.73 -6.15
N GLY A 315 2.33 -8.87 -5.69
CA GLY A 315 1.20 -8.78 -6.63
C GLY A 315 0.96 -7.36 -7.14
N GLY A 316 1.36 -6.33 -6.38
CA GLY A 316 1.44 -4.95 -6.87
C GLY A 316 2.51 -4.79 -7.95
N TYR A 317 3.70 -5.35 -7.70
CA TYR A 317 4.80 -5.42 -8.66
C TYR A 317 4.38 -6.10 -9.99
N ALA A 318 3.72 -7.26 -9.91
CA ALA A 318 3.18 -7.95 -11.07
C ALA A 318 2.11 -7.13 -11.80
N ALA A 319 1.19 -6.48 -11.07
CA ALA A 319 0.15 -5.64 -11.67
C ALA A 319 0.74 -4.42 -12.39
N LEU A 320 1.70 -3.74 -11.77
CA LEU A 320 2.39 -2.61 -12.38
C LEU A 320 3.17 -3.03 -13.63
N LEU A 321 3.92 -4.13 -13.59
CA LEU A 321 4.61 -4.64 -14.77
C LEU A 321 3.65 -5.06 -15.89
N TYR A 322 2.53 -5.68 -15.53
CA TYR A 322 1.50 -6.01 -16.51
C TYR A 322 0.95 -4.76 -17.18
N SER A 323 0.73 -3.68 -16.42
CA SER A 323 0.30 -2.37 -16.94
C SER A 323 1.29 -1.74 -17.92
N LEU A 324 2.58 -2.06 -17.77
CA LEU A 324 3.69 -1.59 -18.60
C LEU A 324 3.96 -2.49 -19.82
N GLY A 325 3.15 -3.54 -20.03
CA GLY A 325 3.24 -4.42 -21.20
C GLY A 325 4.04 -5.71 -21.00
N TYR A 326 4.51 -6.00 -19.78
CA TYR A 326 5.13 -7.28 -19.47
C TYR A 326 4.05 -8.36 -19.28
N THR A 327 3.54 -8.91 -20.38
CA THR A 327 2.33 -9.76 -20.39
C THR A 327 2.42 -11.02 -19.54
N GLN A 328 3.63 -11.53 -19.26
CA GLN A 328 3.83 -12.72 -18.42
C GLN A 328 3.31 -12.54 -16.99
N TYR A 329 3.33 -11.31 -16.46
CA TYR A 329 2.81 -10.99 -15.12
C TYR A 329 1.28 -10.98 -15.07
N GLY A 330 0.59 -10.91 -16.21
CA GLY A 330 -0.87 -11.07 -16.24
C GLY A 330 -1.30 -12.49 -15.83
N ASN A 331 -0.54 -13.52 -16.18
CA ASN A 331 -0.80 -14.89 -15.73
C ASN A 331 -0.60 -15.03 -14.22
N GLU A 332 0.36 -14.28 -13.68
CA GLU A 332 0.63 -14.24 -12.26
C GLU A 332 -0.55 -13.68 -11.48
N LEU A 333 -1.14 -12.55 -11.92
CA LEU A 333 -2.35 -12.01 -11.30
C LEU A 333 -3.49 -13.02 -11.25
N ILE A 334 -3.66 -13.82 -12.30
CA ILE A 334 -4.67 -14.89 -12.33
C ILE A 334 -4.35 -16.00 -11.32
N TYR A 335 -3.08 -16.40 -11.26
CA TYR A 335 -2.61 -17.42 -10.33
C TYR A 335 -2.87 -16.99 -8.88
N GLU A 336 -2.42 -15.79 -8.53
CA GLU A 336 -2.65 -15.12 -7.24
C GLU A 336 -4.13 -15.13 -6.87
N MET A 337 -4.98 -14.58 -7.74
CA MET A 337 -6.41 -14.45 -7.47
C MET A 337 -7.08 -15.81 -7.19
N LYS A 338 -6.70 -16.86 -7.95
CA LYS A 338 -7.25 -18.21 -7.80
C LYS A 338 -6.78 -18.91 -6.54
N ASN A 339 -5.58 -18.61 -6.06
CA ASN A 339 -5.07 -19.15 -4.81
C ASN A 339 -5.74 -18.52 -3.59
N GLN A 340 -6.11 -17.24 -3.68
CA GLN A 340 -6.78 -16.53 -2.58
C GLN A 340 -8.28 -16.86 -2.49
N VAL A 341 -8.95 -17.11 -3.63
CA VAL A 341 -10.40 -17.31 -3.67
C VAL A 341 -10.74 -18.58 -4.44
N SER A 342 -11.12 -19.62 -3.69
CA SER A 342 -11.49 -20.94 -4.24
C SER A 342 -12.95 -21.01 -4.72
N ASN A 343 -13.83 -20.13 -4.25
CA ASN A 343 -15.24 -20.08 -4.63
C ASN A 343 -15.64 -18.65 -5.04
N THR A 344 -15.63 -18.36 -6.34
CA THR A 344 -16.04 -17.05 -6.89
C THR A 344 -17.56 -16.83 -6.93
N SER A 345 -18.36 -17.78 -6.44
CA SER A 345 -19.83 -17.63 -6.33
C SER A 345 -20.29 -17.13 -4.97
N GLN A 346 -19.40 -17.00 -3.98
CA GLN A 346 -19.74 -16.48 -2.67
C GLN A 346 -19.93 -14.96 -2.71
N ALA A 347 -20.79 -14.42 -1.84
CA ALA A 347 -21.14 -13.00 -1.86
C ALA A 347 -19.96 -12.09 -1.49
N TYR A 348 -19.15 -12.52 -0.52
CA TYR A 348 -17.97 -11.79 -0.05
C TYR A 348 -16.73 -12.69 -0.03
N TYR A 349 -15.59 -12.17 -0.46
CA TYR A 349 -14.31 -12.87 -0.47
C TYR A 349 -13.51 -12.49 0.79
N PRO A 350 -13.42 -13.37 1.80
CA PRO A 350 -12.69 -13.08 3.04
C PRO A 350 -11.19 -13.34 2.85
N VAL A 351 -10.57 -12.62 1.93
CA VAL A 351 -9.12 -12.71 1.69
C VAL A 351 -8.40 -12.33 2.99
N GLY A 352 -7.39 -13.10 3.39
CA GLY A 352 -6.59 -12.81 4.59
C GLY A 352 -7.13 -13.35 5.92
N GLY A 353 -8.21 -14.15 5.92
CA GLY A 353 -8.58 -14.95 7.11
C GLY A 353 -9.18 -14.18 8.29
N GLY A 354 -9.71 -12.98 8.06
CA GLY A 354 -10.61 -12.28 8.98
C GLY A 354 -10.06 -11.00 9.63
N TRP A 355 -8.74 -10.81 9.69
CA TRP A 355 -8.16 -9.52 10.08
C TRP A 355 -8.07 -8.59 8.87
N GLY A 356 -8.71 -7.42 8.94
CA GLY A 356 -8.61 -6.44 7.86
C GLY A 356 -9.05 -6.99 6.50
N ALA A 357 -10.03 -7.89 6.49
CA ALA A 357 -10.40 -8.66 5.30
C ALA A 357 -10.79 -7.75 4.12
N SER A 358 -11.41 -6.60 4.38
CA SER A 358 -11.84 -5.64 3.35
C SER A 358 -10.65 -5.06 2.58
N ARG A 359 -9.53 -4.82 3.25
CA ARG A 359 -8.28 -4.35 2.63
C ARG A 359 -7.77 -5.38 1.63
N TYR A 360 -7.68 -6.63 2.05
CA TYR A 360 -7.17 -7.72 1.21
C TYR A 360 -8.14 -8.06 0.07
N ASN A 361 -9.44 -7.93 0.33
CA ASN A 361 -10.47 -7.99 -0.68
C ASN A 361 -10.25 -6.89 -1.73
N CYS A 362 -10.03 -5.63 -1.34
CA CYS A 362 -9.75 -4.54 -2.28
C CYS A 362 -8.45 -4.76 -3.07
N ALA A 363 -7.39 -5.27 -2.43
CA ALA A 363 -6.16 -5.65 -3.11
C ALA A 363 -6.39 -6.73 -4.18
N TRP A 364 -7.21 -7.74 -3.88
CA TRP A 364 -7.65 -8.75 -4.86
C TRP A 364 -8.46 -8.13 -6.00
N GLN A 365 -9.34 -7.18 -5.70
CA GLN A 365 -10.11 -6.45 -6.73
C GLN A 365 -9.18 -5.68 -7.67
N MET A 366 -8.11 -5.06 -7.16
CA MET A 366 -7.12 -4.38 -7.99
C MET A 366 -6.50 -5.34 -9.02
N TYR A 367 -6.14 -6.56 -8.63
CA TYR A 367 -5.63 -7.57 -9.58
C TYR A 367 -6.65 -7.89 -10.68
N ALA A 368 -7.91 -8.07 -10.28
CA ALA A 368 -9.00 -8.38 -11.19
C ALA A 368 -9.23 -7.24 -12.20
N LEU A 369 -9.17 -5.99 -11.75
CA LEU A 369 -9.33 -4.80 -12.58
C LEU A 369 -8.16 -4.61 -13.55
N TRP A 370 -6.91 -4.76 -13.09
CA TRP A 370 -5.73 -4.68 -13.95
C TRP A 370 -5.74 -5.79 -14.98
N TYR A 371 -6.01 -7.02 -14.55
CA TYR A 371 -6.13 -8.13 -15.48
C TYR A 371 -7.18 -7.84 -16.54
N SER A 372 -8.39 -7.43 -16.15
CA SER A 372 -9.48 -7.09 -17.06
C SER A 372 -9.13 -5.95 -18.03
N LYS A 373 -8.48 -4.88 -17.54
CA LYS A 373 -8.12 -3.70 -18.34
C LYS A 373 -7.19 -4.08 -19.50
N TYR A 374 -6.17 -4.87 -19.23
CA TYR A 374 -5.12 -5.17 -20.22
C TYR A 374 -5.35 -6.47 -21.01
N SER A 375 -6.21 -7.38 -20.53
CA SER A 375 -6.64 -8.57 -21.28
C SER A 375 -7.93 -8.37 -22.07
N ASN A 376 -8.62 -7.24 -21.88
CA ASN A 376 -9.97 -6.97 -22.40
C ASN A 376 -11.03 -8.00 -21.97
N THR A 377 -10.85 -8.64 -20.81
CA THR A 377 -11.86 -9.55 -20.23
C THR A 377 -12.84 -8.79 -19.33
N THR A 378 -14.11 -9.19 -19.30
CA THR A 378 -15.14 -8.56 -18.46
C THR A 378 -15.38 -9.28 -17.13
N GLU A 379 -15.19 -10.60 -17.11
CA GLU A 379 -15.48 -11.47 -15.96
C GLU A 379 -14.78 -11.03 -14.67
N TYR A 380 -13.47 -10.77 -14.70
CA TYR A 380 -12.72 -10.36 -13.51
C TYR A 380 -13.17 -9.00 -12.98
N ALA A 381 -13.42 -8.04 -13.86
CA ALA A 381 -13.98 -6.76 -13.46
C ALA A 381 -15.42 -6.87 -12.90
N GLU A 382 -16.20 -7.88 -13.29
CA GLU A 382 -17.51 -8.16 -12.67
C GLU A 382 -17.33 -8.74 -11.26
N TYR A 383 -16.34 -9.61 -11.03
CA TYR A 383 -15.98 -10.05 -9.69
C TYR A 383 -15.59 -8.87 -8.80
N ALA A 384 -14.73 -7.98 -9.29
CA ALA A 384 -14.34 -6.78 -8.55
C ALA A 384 -15.55 -5.89 -8.22
N LYS A 385 -16.42 -5.64 -9.22
CA LYS A 385 -17.66 -4.87 -9.06
C LYS A 385 -18.54 -5.45 -7.94
N ASN A 386 -18.76 -6.76 -7.94
CA ASN A 386 -19.60 -7.42 -6.94
C ASN A 386 -19.01 -7.32 -5.53
N GLN A 387 -17.70 -7.46 -5.38
CA GLN A 387 -17.02 -7.33 -4.09
C GLN A 387 -17.06 -5.88 -3.57
N MET A 388 -16.82 -4.88 -4.42
CA MET A 388 -16.98 -3.49 -3.99
C MET A 388 -18.42 -3.15 -3.66
N ASN A 389 -19.39 -3.62 -4.45
CA ASN A 389 -20.79 -3.41 -4.15
C ASN A 389 -21.17 -4.01 -2.80
N TYR A 390 -20.66 -5.19 -2.47
CA TYR A 390 -20.82 -5.78 -1.15
C TYR A 390 -20.27 -4.85 -0.06
N LEU A 391 -19.05 -4.34 -0.23
CA LEU A 391 -18.41 -3.41 0.72
C LEU A 391 -19.18 -2.09 0.86
N LEU A 392 -19.82 -1.61 -0.20
CA LEU A 392 -20.60 -0.37 -0.22
C LEU A 392 -22.08 -0.55 0.16
N GLY A 393 -22.50 -1.76 0.54
CA GLY A 393 -23.82 -1.98 1.14
C GLY A 393 -24.76 -2.93 0.40
N SER A 394 -24.38 -3.46 -0.77
CA SER A 394 -25.12 -4.54 -1.44
C SER A 394 -24.88 -5.90 -0.74
N ASN A 395 -25.21 -5.96 0.55
CA ASN A 395 -25.10 -7.14 1.41
C ASN A 395 -26.38 -7.33 2.24
N SER A 396 -26.51 -8.48 2.91
CA SER A 396 -27.72 -8.85 3.66
C SER A 396 -28.05 -7.90 4.82
N ALA A 397 -27.08 -7.13 5.29
CA ALA A 397 -27.25 -6.12 6.33
C ALA A 397 -27.58 -4.72 5.79
N ASN A 398 -27.57 -4.52 4.46
CA ASN A 398 -27.62 -3.21 3.79
C ASN A 398 -26.64 -2.21 4.41
N ARG A 399 -25.42 -2.67 4.73
CA ARG A 399 -24.43 -1.92 5.50
C ARG A 399 -23.20 -1.62 4.66
N SER A 400 -22.85 -0.35 4.49
CA SER A 400 -21.54 0.04 3.98
C SER A 400 -20.45 -0.21 5.03
N TYR A 401 -19.29 -0.70 4.58
CA TYR A 401 -18.05 -0.80 5.34
C TYR A 401 -17.10 0.36 5.03
N LEU A 402 -17.46 1.24 4.09
CA LEU A 402 -16.88 2.57 3.96
C LEU A 402 -17.70 3.54 4.83
N LEU A 403 -17.08 4.05 5.88
CA LEU A 403 -17.75 4.90 6.86
C LEU A 403 -18.23 6.21 6.24
N GLY A 404 -19.46 6.62 6.55
CA GLY A 404 -20.08 7.82 5.99
C GLY A 404 -20.65 7.68 4.57
N TYR A 405 -20.50 6.52 3.92
CA TYR A 405 -21.13 6.22 2.63
C TYR A 405 -22.43 5.41 2.84
N GLY A 406 -23.50 5.82 2.15
CA GLY A 406 -24.84 5.23 2.27
C GLY A 406 -25.51 5.49 3.63
N ASP A 407 -26.67 4.86 3.85
CA ASP A 407 -27.53 5.15 5.00
C ASP A 407 -27.18 4.37 6.28
N THR A 408 -26.36 3.32 6.18
CA THR A 408 -26.03 2.45 7.31
C THR A 408 -24.59 1.98 7.22
N PHE A 409 -23.80 2.27 8.25
CA PHE A 409 -22.39 1.91 8.38
C PHE A 409 -22.05 1.67 9.86
N PRO A 410 -20.94 0.98 10.18
CA PRO A 410 -20.50 0.74 11.57
C PRO A 410 -20.43 2.00 12.42
N GLN A 411 -20.81 1.89 13.69
CA GLN A 411 -20.83 3.01 14.62
C GLN A 411 -19.82 2.86 15.76
N ASN A 412 -19.34 1.66 16.06
CA ASN A 412 -18.41 1.39 17.16
C ASN A 412 -17.04 1.01 16.59
N ILE A 413 -16.34 2.00 16.05
CA ILE A 413 -15.07 1.82 15.35
C ILE A 413 -13.88 1.87 16.31
N HIS A 414 -12.83 1.11 15.98
CA HIS A 414 -11.55 1.16 16.69
C HIS A 414 -10.71 2.34 16.20
N HIS A 415 -11.09 3.57 16.53
CA HIS A 415 -10.34 4.77 16.13
C HIS A 415 -10.39 5.86 17.20
N ARG A 416 -9.27 6.16 17.84
CA ARG A 416 -9.23 6.98 19.07
C ARG A 416 -9.62 8.45 18.86
N ALA A 417 -9.27 9.05 17.72
CA ALA A 417 -9.64 10.43 17.43
C ALA A 417 -11.16 10.60 17.19
N ALA A 418 -11.76 9.72 16.38
CA ALA A 418 -13.19 9.71 16.08
C ALA A 418 -14.06 9.12 17.22
N ASN A 419 -13.50 8.22 18.04
CA ASN A 419 -14.18 7.53 19.13
C ASN A 419 -13.41 7.67 20.47
N PRO A 420 -13.16 8.89 20.98
CA PRO A 420 -12.34 9.09 22.16
C PRO A 420 -12.98 8.56 23.45
N ASP A 421 -14.31 8.35 23.44
CA ASP A 421 -15.10 7.89 24.58
C ASP A 421 -15.24 6.36 24.63
N LYS A 422 -14.68 5.64 23.64
CA LYS A 422 -14.73 4.17 23.50
C LYS A 422 -16.17 3.62 23.54
N ALA A 423 -17.06 4.29 22.81
CA ALA A 423 -18.47 3.96 22.71
C ALA A 423 -18.88 3.94 21.23
N ALA A 424 -20.08 4.43 20.91
CA ALA A 424 -20.35 4.87 19.55
C ALA A 424 -19.43 6.04 19.19
N ALA A 425 -18.93 6.04 17.97
CA ALA A 425 -18.06 7.08 17.45
C ALA A 425 -18.69 8.45 17.66
N LYS A 426 -17.91 9.37 18.23
CA LYS A 426 -18.32 10.74 18.50
C LYS A 426 -18.40 11.54 17.20
N TYR A 427 -17.52 11.23 16.26
CA TYR A 427 -17.46 11.81 14.93
C TYR A 427 -17.58 10.69 13.89
N VAL A 428 -18.30 10.95 12.80
CA VAL A 428 -18.26 10.05 11.65
C VAL A 428 -16.87 10.15 11.02
N LEU A 429 -16.16 9.02 10.98
CA LEU A 429 -14.86 8.90 10.32
C LEU A 429 -15.06 8.73 8.81
N TYR A 430 -15.51 9.79 8.14
CA TYR A 430 -15.82 9.77 6.71
C TYR A 430 -14.70 9.16 5.88
N GLY A 431 -15.05 8.21 5.01
CA GLY A 431 -14.11 7.57 4.10
C GLY A 431 -13.27 6.45 4.70
N GLY A 432 -13.31 6.20 6.02
CA GLY A 432 -12.54 5.12 6.62
C GLY A 432 -13.06 3.74 6.16
N LEU A 433 -12.21 2.92 5.56
CA LEU A 433 -12.53 1.52 5.28
C LEU A 433 -12.20 0.70 6.53
N VAL A 434 -13.22 0.17 7.21
CA VAL A 434 -13.00 -0.74 8.34
C VAL A 434 -12.51 -2.11 7.85
N GLY A 435 -11.92 -2.91 8.74
CA GLY A 435 -11.54 -4.30 8.41
C GLY A 435 -12.67 -5.14 7.83
N GLY A 436 -13.92 -4.86 8.22
CA GLY A 436 -15.13 -5.38 7.60
C GLY A 436 -15.36 -6.86 7.87
N PRO A 437 -16.12 -7.57 7.02
CA PRO A 437 -16.59 -8.91 7.36
C PRO A 437 -15.45 -9.91 7.57
N THR A 438 -15.53 -10.70 8.63
CA THR A 438 -14.48 -11.66 9.01
C THR A 438 -14.58 -12.99 8.26
N ASP A 439 -15.67 -13.24 7.55
CA ASP A 439 -15.91 -14.47 6.79
C ASP A 439 -16.79 -14.25 5.55
N ALA A 440 -16.93 -15.29 4.72
CA ALA A 440 -17.72 -15.26 3.50
C ALA A 440 -19.24 -15.11 3.72
N ASN A 441 -19.73 -15.27 4.95
CA ASN A 441 -21.15 -15.10 5.30
C ASN A 441 -21.48 -13.65 5.65
N GLY A 442 -20.47 -12.78 5.78
CA GLY A 442 -20.68 -11.40 6.16
C GLY A 442 -20.65 -11.15 7.66
N SER A 443 -20.08 -12.07 8.46
CA SER A 443 -20.00 -11.90 9.91
C SER A 443 -19.23 -10.62 10.26
N TYR A 444 -19.84 -9.75 11.06
CA TYR A 444 -19.26 -8.49 11.48
C TYR A 444 -19.74 -8.12 12.88
N ASP A 445 -18.81 -7.89 13.80
CA ASP A 445 -19.09 -7.42 15.15
C ASP A 445 -18.82 -5.92 15.25
N ASP A 446 -19.88 -5.11 15.29
CA ASP A 446 -19.79 -3.65 15.39
C ASP A 446 -19.51 -3.25 16.84
N ASN A 447 -18.27 -3.49 17.27
CA ASN A 447 -17.78 -3.26 18.62
C ASN A 447 -16.34 -2.73 18.55
N THR A 448 -16.07 -1.62 19.25
CA THR A 448 -14.77 -0.96 19.31
C THR A 448 -13.63 -1.89 19.74
N ASP A 449 -13.91 -2.92 20.56
CA ASP A 449 -12.91 -3.90 20.98
C ASP A 449 -12.70 -5.05 19.98
N SER A 450 -13.51 -5.12 18.92
CA SER A 450 -13.38 -6.07 17.82
C SER A 450 -12.51 -5.47 16.71
N TYR A 451 -11.30 -5.08 17.08
CA TYR A 451 -10.38 -4.28 16.24
C TYR A 451 -10.01 -4.98 14.92
N SER A 452 -10.00 -6.31 14.88
CA SER A 452 -9.76 -7.08 13.64
C SER A 452 -10.72 -6.74 12.49
N CYS A 453 -11.95 -6.30 12.79
CA CYS A 453 -12.96 -5.92 11.80
C CYS A 453 -13.41 -4.46 11.89
N THR A 454 -13.21 -3.77 13.02
CA THR A 454 -13.67 -2.38 13.22
C THR A 454 -12.58 -1.34 13.08
N GLU A 455 -11.31 -1.74 12.98
CA GLU A 455 -10.19 -0.83 12.75
C GLU A 455 -10.10 -0.42 11.27
N PRO A 456 -10.01 0.89 10.98
CA PRO A 456 -9.50 1.42 9.73
C PRO A 456 -8.01 1.76 9.83
N ALA A 457 -7.30 1.73 8.70
CA ALA A 457 -5.87 2.03 8.64
C ALA A 457 -5.44 2.61 7.29
N LEU A 458 -4.30 3.29 7.26
CA LEU A 458 -3.72 3.91 6.05
C LEU A 458 -3.62 2.90 4.88
N ASP A 459 -3.16 1.69 5.17
CA ASP A 459 -3.00 0.64 4.16
C ASP A 459 -4.35 0.06 3.70
N TYR A 460 -5.40 0.13 4.52
CA TYR A 460 -6.73 -0.35 4.13
C TYR A 460 -7.31 0.58 3.08
N ASN A 461 -7.25 1.88 3.35
CA ASN A 461 -7.68 2.91 2.42
C ASN A 461 -6.78 2.97 1.17
N GLY A 462 -5.48 2.67 1.29
CA GLY A 462 -4.59 2.52 0.13
C GLY A 462 -5.07 1.46 -0.85
N SER A 463 -5.39 0.25 -0.36
CA SER A 463 -5.98 -0.82 -1.18
C SER A 463 -7.36 -0.44 -1.75
N PHE A 464 -8.19 0.23 -0.94
CA PHE A 464 -9.51 0.69 -1.36
C PHE A 464 -9.43 1.65 -2.55
N ILE A 465 -8.54 2.65 -2.48
CA ILE A 465 -8.40 3.69 -3.50
C ILE A 465 -7.97 3.10 -4.85
N LEU A 466 -7.05 2.12 -4.85
CA LEU A 466 -6.67 1.39 -6.06
C LEU A 466 -7.87 0.69 -6.73
N ALA A 467 -8.70 0.03 -5.94
CA ALA A 467 -9.88 -0.68 -6.44
C ALA A 467 -10.99 0.27 -6.91
N ILE A 468 -11.35 1.27 -6.09
CA ILE A 468 -12.48 2.16 -6.36
C ILE A 468 -12.19 3.08 -7.56
N ALA A 469 -10.95 3.56 -7.73
CA ALA A 469 -10.57 4.35 -8.90
C ALA A 469 -10.69 3.55 -10.20
N GLY A 470 -10.25 2.28 -10.20
CA GLY A 470 -10.40 1.39 -11.36
C GLY A 470 -11.86 1.03 -11.65
N LEU A 471 -12.69 0.87 -10.63
CA LEU A 471 -14.13 0.66 -10.78
C LEU A 471 -14.84 1.89 -11.34
N TYR A 472 -14.51 3.09 -10.84
CA TYR A 472 -15.04 4.34 -11.38
C TYR A 472 -14.62 4.51 -12.85
N ALA A 473 -13.34 4.33 -13.18
CA ALA A 473 -12.86 4.43 -14.56
C ALA A 473 -13.56 3.48 -15.52
N ARG A 474 -14.05 2.33 -15.03
CA ARG A 474 -14.73 1.32 -15.85
C ARG A 474 -16.25 1.47 -15.92
N TYR A 475 -16.89 1.79 -14.79
CA TYR A 475 -18.35 1.75 -14.63
C TYR A 475 -18.98 3.11 -14.36
N GLY A 476 -18.16 4.14 -14.10
CA GLY A 476 -18.58 5.49 -13.78
C GLY A 476 -19.17 5.63 -12.37
N GLY A 477 -19.96 6.68 -12.20
CA GLY A 477 -20.62 7.09 -10.97
C GLY A 477 -20.99 8.57 -11.06
N ASP A 478 -21.93 9.03 -10.23
CA ASP A 478 -22.26 10.46 -10.16
C ASP A 478 -21.25 11.17 -9.25
N ALA A 479 -20.22 11.74 -9.88
CA ALA A 479 -19.20 12.55 -9.22
C ALA A 479 -19.76 13.74 -8.41
N SER A 480 -20.99 14.19 -8.69
CA SER A 480 -21.60 15.31 -7.98
C SER A 480 -22.31 14.92 -6.68
N ALA A 481 -22.59 13.63 -6.48
CA ALA A 481 -23.35 13.15 -5.33
C ALA A 481 -22.65 13.32 -3.99
N VAL A 482 -21.31 13.48 -3.99
CA VAL A 482 -20.55 13.75 -2.77
C VAL A 482 -20.81 15.14 -2.20
N LYS A 483 -21.17 16.12 -3.03
CA LYS A 483 -21.34 17.51 -2.57
C LYS A 483 -22.46 17.65 -1.53
N PRO A 484 -23.67 17.10 -1.74
CA PRO A 484 -24.70 17.07 -0.70
C PRO A 484 -24.26 16.36 0.59
N VAL A 485 -23.45 15.30 0.50
CA VAL A 485 -22.94 14.57 1.67
C VAL A 485 -22.01 15.48 2.47
N ILE A 486 -21.05 16.13 1.81
CA ILE A 486 -20.12 17.09 2.43
C ILE A 486 -20.88 18.26 3.05
N SER A 487 -21.81 18.89 2.32
CA SER A 487 -22.59 20.02 2.85
C SER A 487 -23.51 19.66 4.02
N ALA A 488 -23.88 18.38 4.16
CA ALA A 488 -24.69 17.90 5.28
C ALA A 488 -23.86 17.43 6.48
N ALA A 489 -22.57 17.13 6.27
CA ALA A 489 -21.65 16.66 7.29
C ALA A 489 -21.18 17.83 8.15
N SER A 490 -21.56 17.86 9.43
CA SER A 490 -21.07 18.90 10.34
C SER A 490 -19.58 18.78 10.68
N GLU A 491 -19.03 17.60 10.42
CA GLU A 491 -17.66 17.19 10.66
C GLU A 491 -16.69 17.59 9.54
N ILE A 492 -17.20 18.02 8.38
CA ILE A 492 -16.41 18.44 7.22
C ILE A 492 -16.64 19.93 6.97
N ASP A 493 -15.55 20.70 6.85
CA ASP A 493 -15.64 22.08 6.37
C ASP A 493 -15.81 22.09 4.86
N GLU A 494 -17.05 22.26 4.39
CA GLU A 494 -17.38 22.37 2.97
C GLU A 494 -16.67 23.54 2.24
N ASN A 495 -16.10 24.50 2.99
CA ASN A 495 -15.40 25.65 2.42
C ASN A 495 -13.88 25.46 2.32
N HIS A 496 -13.33 24.39 2.90
CA HIS A 496 -11.91 24.08 2.86
C HIS A 496 -11.40 24.06 1.40
N LYS A 497 -10.16 24.52 1.21
CA LYS A 497 -9.55 24.70 -0.11
C LYS A 497 -8.34 23.79 -0.24
N PHE A 498 -8.52 22.74 -1.05
CA PHE A 498 -7.42 21.85 -1.40
C PHE A 498 -6.54 22.43 -2.51
N GLY A 499 -5.25 22.07 -2.50
CA GLY A 499 -4.30 22.39 -3.57
C GLY A 499 -3.73 23.82 -3.54
N GLU A 500 -3.80 24.54 -2.42
CA GLU A 500 -3.28 25.92 -2.34
C GLU A 500 -1.77 26.04 -2.60
N TRP A 501 -1.01 24.96 -2.41
CA TRP A 501 0.43 24.92 -2.65
C TRP A 501 0.80 24.74 -4.13
N ILE A 502 -0.14 24.40 -5.02
CA ILE A 502 0.13 24.11 -6.42
C ILE A 502 0.58 25.38 -7.16
N THR A 503 1.82 25.40 -7.66
CA THR A 503 2.48 26.63 -8.16
C THR A 503 2.35 26.90 -9.66
N ASN A 504 1.72 26.03 -10.46
CA ASN A 504 1.53 26.24 -11.91
C ASN A 504 0.07 26.52 -12.32
N SER A 505 -0.16 27.81 -12.62
CA SER A 505 -1.11 28.34 -13.59
C SER A 505 -0.96 27.68 -14.98
N GLY A 506 -1.96 26.92 -15.46
CA GLY A 506 -1.83 26.23 -16.75
C GLY A 506 -3.06 25.58 -17.37
N ASP A 507 -4.06 25.15 -16.60
CA ASP A 507 -5.36 24.77 -17.17
C ASP A 507 -6.34 25.95 -17.03
N PRO A 508 -7.09 26.31 -18.10
CA PRO A 508 -8.17 27.25 -17.94
C PRO A 508 -9.18 26.65 -16.97
N GLU A 509 -9.54 27.43 -15.97
CA GLU A 509 -10.78 27.24 -15.21
C GLU A 509 -11.88 26.80 -16.20
N PRO A 510 -12.56 25.67 -15.99
CA PRO A 510 -13.64 25.26 -16.88
C PRO A 510 -14.58 26.47 -16.97
N PRO A 511 -14.94 26.93 -18.19
CA PRO A 511 -15.71 28.14 -18.32
C PRO A 511 -16.97 27.98 -17.49
N ALA A 512 -17.21 28.96 -16.60
CA ALA A 512 -18.45 29.05 -15.86
C ALA A 512 -19.60 28.76 -16.83
N THR A 513 -20.43 27.78 -16.49
CA THR A 513 -21.60 27.39 -17.28
C THR A 513 -22.57 28.55 -17.36
N GLU A 514 -22.34 29.47 -18.30
CA GLU A 514 -23.40 30.34 -18.80
C GLU A 514 -24.38 29.44 -19.56
N GLU A 515 -25.56 29.22 -18.96
CA GLU A 515 -26.71 28.61 -19.63
C GLU A 515 -27.00 29.36 -20.94
N THR A 516 -26.45 28.87 -22.05
CA THR A 516 -26.74 29.38 -23.38
C THR A 516 -27.73 28.46 -24.05
N THR A 517 -29.01 28.84 -23.94
CA THR A 517 -30.09 28.24 -24.70
C THR A 517 -29.82 28.46 -26.19
N THR A 518 -29.46 27.41 -26.93
CA THR A 518 -29.27 27.51 -28.39
C THR A 518 -30.32 26.69 -29.11
N THR A 519 -31.06 27.38 -29.97
CA THR A 519 -32.09 26.86 -30.87
C THR A 519 -31.41 26.21 -32.08
N GLU A 520 -31.79 24.98 -32.41
CA GLU A 520 -31.26 24.26 -33.58
C GLU A 520 -31.69 24.92 -34.89
N GLU A 521 -30.73 25.14 -35.79
CA GLU A 521 -30.99 25.26 -37.22
C GLU A 521 -30.07 24.31 -37.99
N THR A 522 -30.67 23.40 -38.74
CA THR A 522 -30.06 22.28 -39.45
C THR A 522 -29.38 22.74 -40.74
N THR A 523 -28.17 22.25 -41.05
CA THR A 523 -27.69 22.13 -42.43
C THR A 523 -26.80 20.90 -42.64
N VAL A 524 -27.05 20.23 -43.77
CA VAL A 524 -26.53 18.93 -44.22
C VAL A 524 -25.42 19.12 -45.27
N THR A 525 -24.37 18.29 -45.29
CA THR A 525 -23.68 17.68 -46.47
C THR A 525 -22.37 16.98 -46.05
N THR A 526 -22.22 15.64 -46.10
CA THR A 526 -21.87 14.66 -47.17
C THR A 526 -20.40 14.18 -47.18
N GLU A 527 -20.25 12.85 -47.27
CA GLU A 527 -19.07 11.97 -47.13
C GLU A 527 -18.00 12.03 -48.24
N GLY A 528 -16.83 11.42 -47.93
CA GLY A 528 -15.87 10.94 -48.93
C GLY A 528 -14.77 10.05 -48.32
N SER A 529 -14.89 8.74 -48.52
CA SER A 529 -13.97 7.65 -48.14
C SER A 529 -13.05 7.24 -49.31
N THR A 530 -11.80 6.82 -49.04
CA THR A 530 -11.08 5.73 -49.78
C THR A 530 -9.74 5.33 -49.09
N ASN A 531 -9.58 4.05 -48.75
CA ASN A 531 -8.32 3.24 -48.68
C ASN A 531 -8.23 2.36 -49.97
N PRO A 532 -7.23 1.48 -50.30
CA PRO A 532 -6.10 0.81 -49.56
C PRO A 532 -4.80 0.77 -50.46
N PRO A 533 -3.82 -0.20 -50.48
CA PRO A 533 -3.62 -1.49 -49.77
C PRO A 533 -2.19 -1.88 -49.28
N THR A 534 -2.18 -3.05 -48.66
CA THR A 534 -1.18 -3.89 -47.95
C THR A 534 -0.12 -4.57 -48.84
N GLU A 535 1.07 -4.84 -48.28
CA GLU A 535 1.97 -5.94 -48.68
C GLU A 535 2.60 -6.62 -47.44
N GLU A 536 2.51 -7.95 -47.42
CA GLU A 536 3.13 -8.87 -46.44
C GLU A 536 4.58 -9.18 -46.82
N THR A 537 5.46 -9.42 -45.83
CA THR A 537 6.65 -10.24 -46.05
C THR A 537 7.05 -11.00 -44.79
N THR A 538 7.04 -12.32 -44.88
CA THR A 538 7.51 -13.30 -43.90
C THR A 538 9.04 -13.44 -43.90
N LEU A 539 9.67 -13.54 -42.72
CA LEU A 539 11.01 -14.14 -42.58
C LEU A 539 11.10 -14.98 -41.29
N THR A 540 11.54 -16.23 -41.48
CA THR A 540 11.84 -17.26 -40.49
C THR A 540 13.21 -17.04 -39.82
N TYR A 541 13.33 -17.35 -38.53
CA TYR A 541 14.60 -17.42 -37.81
C TYR A 541 14.79 -18.80 -37.14
N THR A 542 16.02 -19.29 -37.19
CA THR A 542 16.56 -20.48 -36.52
C THR A 542 17.38 -20.07 -35.30
N GLU A 543 17.20 -20.80 -34.19
CA GLU A 543 17.96 -20.71 -32.94
C GLU A 543 19.42 -21.17 -33.05
N PRO A 544 20.24 -20.80 -32.06
CA PRO A 544 20.94 -21.83 -31.31
C PRO A 544 20.96 -21.64 -29.78
N THR A 545 20.90 -22.78 -29.12
CA THR A 545 21.05 -23.07 -27.68
C THR A 545 22.50 -22.91 -27.21
N GLU A 546 22.72 -22.45 -25.97
CA GLU A 546 23.91 -22.81 -25.17
C GLU A 546 23.59 -22.89 -23.66
N THR A 547 24.37 -23.73 -22.97
CA THR A 547 24.16 -24.36 -21.66
C THR A 547 25.33 -24.01 -20.73
N SER A 548 25.14 -23.86 -19.40
CA SER A 548 26.13 -24.15 -18.33
C SER A 548 25.60 -23.66 -16.96
N THR A 549 25.16 -24.54 -16.05
CA THR A 549 25.86 -25.19 -14.91
C THR A 549 26.21 -24.29 -13.71
N GLU A 550 25.57 -24.60 -12.57
CA GLU A 550 25.75 -24.10 -11.20
C GLU A 550 26.81 -24.88 -10.40
N GLU A 551 27.37 -24.24 -9.37
CA GLU A 551 28.05 -24.92 -8.25
C GLU A 551 27.70 -24.22 -6.92
N THR A 552 27.18 -24.99 -5.96
CA THR A 552 26.71 -24.57 -4.63
C THR A 552 27.77 -24.85 -3.58
N THR A 553 27.91 -23.99 -2.55
CA THR A 553 28.61 -24.36 -1.30
C THR A 553 27.89 -23.80 -0.07
N THR A 554 27.59 -24.68 0.89
CA THR A 554 26.86 -24.42 2.15
C THR A 554 27.83 -24.25 3.32
N THR A 555 27.50 -23.45 4.34
CA THR A 555 28.12 -23.53 5.67
C THR A 555 27.13 -23.14 6.77
N GLU A 556 27.02 -23.97 7.81
CA GLU A 556 26.18 -23.81 9.00
C GLU A 556 26.86 -22.96 10.08
N GLU A 557 26.09 -22.16 10.83
CA GLU A 557 26.46 -21.70 12.17
C GLU A 557 25.27 -21.80 13.15
N THR A 558 25.59 -22.24 14.37
CA THR A 558 24.68 -22.52 15.49
C THR A 558 24.72 -21.36 16.49
N THR A 559 23.57 -20.88 16.97
CA THR A 559 23.48 -19.99 18.14
C THR A 559 22.38 -20.39 19.11
N THR A 560 22.66 -20.14 20.38
CA THR A 560 22.00 -20.64 21.59
C THR A 560 20.87 -19.71 22.02
N GLU A 561 19.68 -20.26 22.34
CA GLU A 561 18.50 -19.51 22.80
C GLU A 561 18.40 -19.42 24.34
N THR A 562 17.78 -18.34 24.81
CA THR A 562 17.29 -18.15 26.19
C THR A 562 15.78 -17.98 26.17
N SER A 563 15.10 -18.76 27.02
CA SER A 563 13.66 -19.06 26.97
C SER A 563 12.75 -17.97 27.57
N PHE A 564 11.59 -17.75 26.95
CA PHE A 564 10.35 -17.37 27.64
C PHE A 564 9.35 -18.52 27.51
N ASP A 565 8.93 -19.06 28.65
CA ASP A 565 8.17 -20.30 28.78
C ASP A 565 6.73 -19.97 29.19
N SER A 566 5.74 -20.36 28.37
CA SER A 566 4.43 -20.88 28.79
C SER A 566 3.59 -21.33 27.59
N THR A 567 4.10 -22.29 26.82
CA THR A 567 3.28 -23.12 25.92
C THR A 567 2.92 -24.41 26.67
N PRO A 568 1.65 -24.87 26.66
CA PRO A 568 1.29 -26.17 27.23
C PRO A 568 2.08 -27.29 26.54
N SER A 569 2.84 -28.05 27.31
CA SER A 569 3.53 -29.24 26.85
C SER A 569 2.54 -30.39 26.68
N GLY A 570 2.45 -30.96 25.47
CA GLY A 570 1.73 -32.21 25.19
C GLY A 570 2.43 -33.47 25.73
N GLY A 571 3.24 -33.33 26.78
CA GLY A 571 4.10 -34.37 27.33
C GLY A 571 3.33 -35.58 27.82
N GLY A 572 3.15 -36.57 26.93
CA GLY A 572 2.59 -37.88 27.28
C GLY A 572 1.72 -38.54 26.20
N VAL A 573 1.27 -37.80 25.18
CA VAL A 573 0.48 -38.36 24.07
C VAL A 573 1.41 -38.72 22.91
N THR A 574 1.26 -39.93 22.35
CA THR A 574 2.04 -40.34 21.17
C THR A 574 1.37 -39.77 19.90
N PRO A 575 2.11 -39.13 18.98
CA PRO A 575 1.55 -38.65 17.73
C PRO A 575 0.93 -39.79 16.91
N THR A 576 -0.25 -39.56 16.35
CA THR A 576 -0.88 -40.49 15.38
C THR A 576 -0.28 -40.31 13.99
N LEU A 577 0.01 -39.07 13.61
CA LEU A 577 0.69 -38.68 12.39
C LEU A 577 1.37 -37.33 12.62
N LEU A 578 2.70 -37.29 12.60
CA LEU A 578 3.44 -36.03 12.74
C LEU A 578 3.10 -35.10 11.57
N GLY A 579 2.78 -33.84 11.88
CA GLY A 579 2.36 -32.81 10.94
C GLY A 579 0.85 -32.70 10.72
N ASP A 580 0.04 -33.66 11.16
CA ASP A 580 -1.43 -33.63 11.02
C ASP A 580 -2.07 -33.01 12.28
N ALA A 581 -2.04 -31.68 12.37
CA ALA A 581 -2.59 -30.94 13.50
C ALA A 581 -4.13 -30.90 13.47
N THR A 582 -4.73 -30.96 12.28
CA THR A 582 -6.19 -30.95 12.08
C THR A 582 -6.87 -32.30 12.36
N LEU A 583 -6.09 -33.37 12.48
CA LEU A 583 -6.53 -34.75 12.72
C LEU A 583 -7.37 -35.32 11.57
N ASP A 584 -7.07 -34.92 10.33
CA ASP A 584 -7.79 -35.37 9.14
C ASP A 584 -7.03 -36.45 8.32
N ASN A 585 -5.84 -36.85 8.79
CA ASN A 585 -4.89 -37.79 8.15
C ASN A 585 -4.23 -37.25 6.87
N GLU A 586 -4.31 -35.95 6.62
CA GLU A 586 -3.52 -35.26 5.60
C GLU A 586 -2.51 -34.34 6.30
N ILE A 587 -1.39 -34.03 5.63
CA ILE A 587 -0.40 -33.06 6.14
C ILE A 587 -0.31 -31.97 5.08
N ASP A 588 -1.00 -30.86 5.33
CA ASP A 588 -1.09 -29.75 4.37
C ASP A 588 -1.16 -28.36 5.03
N VAL A 589 -1.48 -27.36 4.22
CA VAL A 589 -1.55 -25.94 4.61
C VAL A 589 -2.57 -25.69 5.73
N ARG A 590 -3.61 -26.52 5.89
CA ARG A 590 -4.59 -26.40 6.98
C ARG A 590 -3.96 -26.69 8.34
N ASP A 591 -3.07 -27.68 8.41
CA ASP A 591 -2.31 -27.98 9.63
C ASP A 591 -1.38 -26.84 10.00
N ILE A 592 -0.68 -26.28 9.02
CA ILE A 592 0.19 -25.10 9.19
C ILE A 592 -0.63 -23.92 9.72
N THR A 593 -1.82 -23.69 9.15
CA THR A 593 -2.70 -22.58 9.54
C THR A 593 -3.19 -22.74 10.97
N LEU A 594 -3.62 -23.94 11.36
CA LEU A 594 -4.09 -24.22 12.71
C LEU A 594 -2.96 -24.13 13.76
N VAL A 595 -1.76 -24.61 13.43
CA VAL A 595 -0.58 -24.47 14.30
C VAL A 595 -0.16 -23.01 14.43
N ASN A 596 -0.20 -22.23 13.33
CA ASN A 596 0.07 -20.79 13.38
C ASN A 596 -0.93 -20.07 14.29
N GLN A 597 -2.23 -20.34 14.14
CA GLN A 597 -3.28 -19.79 15.00
C GLN A 597 -3.07 -20.17 16.48
N TYR A 598 -2.64 -21.39 16.77
CA TYR A 598 -2.31 -21.82 18.13
C TYR A 598 -1.12 -21.07 18.72
N ILE A 599 -0.03 -20.89 17.96
CA ILE A 599 1.16 -20.16 18.39
C ILE A 599 0.81 -18.70 18.74
N VAL A 600 -0.09 -18.07 17.98
CA VAL A 600 -0.56 -16.70 18.23
C VAL A 600 -1.78 -16.62 19.15
N GLN A 601 -2.14 -17.71 19.85
CA GLN A 601 -3.25 -17.78 20.82
C GLN A 601 -4.64 -17.43 20.24
N MET A 602 -4.84 -17.68 18.96
CA MET A 602 -6.12 -17.52 18.25
C MET A 602 -6.92 -18.82 18.14
N ALA A 603 -6.31 -19.98 18.43
CA ALA A 603 -6.98 -21.28 18.48
C ALA A 603 -6.36 -22.16 19.56
N ASP A 604 -7.16 -23.05 20.17
CA ASP A 604 -6.66 -24.09 21.07
C ASP A 604 -6.48 -25.40 20.30
N LEU A 605 -5.40 -26.12 20.60
CA LEU A 605 -5.18 -27.48 20.09
C LEU A 605 -5.63 -28.53 21.10
N THR A 606 -6.17 -29.65 20.61
CA THR A 606 -6.38 -30.84 21.43
C THR A 606 -5.03 -31.48 21.82
N GLU A 607 -4.98 -32.30 22.86
CA GLU A 607 -3.73 -32.99 23.25
C GLU A 607 -3.12 -33.83 22.10
N GLN A 608 -3.96 -34.44 21.25
CA GLN A 608 -3.50 -35.19 20.09
C GLN A 608 -2.99 -34.26 18.98
N SER A 609 -3.64 -33.12 18.76
CA SER A 609 -3.19 -32.10 17.80
C SER A 609 -1.85 -31.50 18.24
N VAL A 610 -1.65 -31.24 19.53
CA VAL A 610 -0.34 -30.79 20.08
C VAL A 610 0.73 -31.86 19.84
N ALA A 611 0.43 -33.13 20.11
CA ALA A 611 1.38 -34.22 19.87
C ALA A 611 1.74 -34.39 18.39
N ASN A 612 0.78 -34.21 17.48
CA ASN A 612 1.03 -34.26 16.04
C ASN A 612 1.78 -33.01 15.53
N ALA A 613 1.56 -31.85 16.15
CA ALA A 613 2.18 -30.58 15.78
C ALA A 613 3.62 -30.42 16.31
N ASP A 614 4.03 -31.13 17.38
CA ASP A 614 5.41 -31.16 17.88
C ASP A 614 6.28 -32.05 16.97
N VAL A 615 6.50 -31.58 15.75
CA VAL A 615 7.19 -32.31 14.69
C VAL A 615 8.69 -32.43 14.95
N ILE A 616 9.27 -31.56 15.79
CA ILE A 616 10.68 -31.67 16.20
C ILE A 616 10.88 -32.46 17.51
N SER A 617 9.79 -32.91 18.15
CA SER A 617 9.78 -33.73 19.35
C SER A 617 10.54 -33.11 20.53
N ASP A 618 10.44 -31.79 20.71
CA ASP A 618 11.06 -31.07 21.82
C ASP A 618 10.11 -30.82 23.00
N GLY A 619 8.85 -31.26 22.88
CA GLY A 619 7.81 -31.16 23.88
C GLY A 619 7.06 -29.83 23.87
N LYS A 620 7.32 -28.98 22.87
CA LYS A 620 6.66 -27.70 22.62
C LYS A 620 6.07 -27.69 21.21
N VAL A 621 5.14 -26.77 20.97
CA VAL A 621 4.63 -26.47 19.63
C VAL A 621 4.86 -24.99 19.43
N ASP A 622 5.88 -24.65 18.66
CA ASP A 622 6.31 -23.26 18.42
C ASP A 622 6.71 -23.00 16.96
N LEU A 623 7.32 -21.84 16.69
CA LEU A 623 7.68 -21.43 15.34
C LEU A 623 8.67 -22.41 14.66
N LYS A 624 9.41 -23.21 15.42
CA LYS A 624 10.33 -24.22 14.86
C LYS A 624 9.57 -25.39 14.25
N ASP A 625 8.53 -25.87 14.93
CA ASP A 625 7.62 -26.89 14.40
C ASP A 625 6.94 -26.41 13.13
N LEU A 626 6.38 -25.18 13.19
CA LEU A 626 5.74 -24.54 12.06
C LEU A 626 6.70 -24.43 10.87
N GLY A 627 7.97 -24.11 11.12
CA GLY A 627 9.02 -24.07 10.10
C GLY A 627 9.29 -25.43 9.44
N GLN A 628 9.31 -26.52 10.20
CA GLN A 628 9.49 -27.87 9.63
C GLN A 628 8.24 -28.33 8.88
N MET A 629 7.04 -28.07 9.40
CA MET A 629 5.77 -28.34 8.72
C MET A 629 5.69 -27.65 7.36
N LYS A 630 6.08 -26.36 7.29
CA LYS A 630 6.19 -25.63 6.03
C LYS A 630 7.13 -26.32 5.04
N LYS A 631 8.33 -26.73 5.49
CA LYS A 631 9.31 -27.45 4.64
C LYS A 631 8.77 -28.79 4.13
N TYR A 632 8.00 -29.52 4.94
CA TYR A 632 7.39 -30.78 4.54
C TYR A 632 6.32 -30.58 3.46
N VAL A 633 5.40 -29.63 3.65
CA VAL A 633 4.30 -29.35 2.70
C VAL A 633 4.82 -28.91 1.33
N ILE A 634 5.92 -28.14 1.29
CA ILE A 634 6.58 -27.73 0.05
C ILE A 634 7.60 -28.75 -0.49
N LYS A 635 7.70 -29.93 0.13
CA LYS A 635 8.57 -31.06 -0.26
C LYS A 635 10.07 -30.74 -0.27
N VAL A 636 10.50 -29.83 0.60
CA VAL A 636 11.91 -29.63 0.91
C VAL A 636 12.44 -30.77 1.80
N ILE A 637 11.57 -31.35 2.63
CA ILE A 637 11.83 -32.58 3.39
C ILE A 637 10.71 -33.59 3.16
N ASP A 638 11.04 -34.89 3.14
CA ASP A 638 10.08 -35.97 2.89
C ASP A 638 9.53 -36.61 4.17
N LYS A 639 10.03 -36.17 5.35
CA LYS A 639 9.64 -36.62 6.69
C LYS A 639 10.14 -35.62 7.75
N PHE A 640 9.47 -35.61 8.90
CA PHE A 640 9.89 -34.86 10.10
C PHE A 640 11.05 -35.54 10.83
#